data_AF-Q6H590-F1
#
_entry.id   AF-Q6H590-F1
#
_cell.length_a   1.000
_cell.length_b   1.000
_cell.length_c   1.000
_cell.angle_alpha   90.00
_cell.angle_beta   90.00
_cell.angle_gamma   90.00
#
_symmetry.space_group_name_H-M   'P 1'
#
loop_
_entity.id
_entity.type
_entity.pdbx_description
1 polymer ?
#
loop_
_entity_poly.entity_id
_entity_poly.type
_entity_poly.pdbx_seq_one_letter_code
_entity_poly.pdbx_strand_id
1 'polypeptide(L)'
;MPTGNTSQNMTNSRHLELDVWAKEREVAGLKASLNTLTSEVQRLYKLCAEWKEAEDSLKKKWKKIEEFDARRSELECIYNALLRANMEASTFWEQQPLSARGYASRTIIPACNAVVDMSTNSRDLIERELSAFGQSLDNSLCRLPATPQALLEALGSNGATGSEAVAAAEKHAALLTARAGARDPSAVPSICRISTALQYNSVSPGTEGTDSGLASVLNSLEFCLKPCGSEASILEDLSKAINLVHTRRNLVENDRVLLNRAHRAQQEYERVANYCLKLAGEQEKMVSERWLPELRNAVQEAQRCFEDCRRVRGLVDEWYEQPAATVVDWVTIDGQSVGAWINLVKQLHMEISRRTLAISTAGDD
;
A
#
# COMPACT_ATOMS: atom_id res chain seq x y z
N MET A 1 -40.70 104.56 86.16
CA MET A 1 -40.93 103.13 85.87
C MET A 1 -40.90 102.92 84.36
N PRO A 2 -39.83 102.38 83.76
CA PRO A 2 -39.74 102.16 82.33
C PRO A 2 -40.23 100.76 81.96
N THR A 3 -41.37 100.65 81.28
CA THR A 3 -41.97 99.36 80.84
C THR A 3 -42.05 99.22 79.31
N GLY A 4 -41.47 100.15 78.55
CA GLY A 4 -41.53 100.16 77.07
C GLY A 4 -40.50 99.29 76.34
N ASN A 5 -39.31 99.07 76.91
CA ASN A 5 -38.22 98.38 76.19
C ASN A 5 -38.30 96.85 76.25
N THR A 6 -39.01 96.28 77.24
CA THR A 6 -39.09 94.83 77.42
C THR A 6 -39.97 94.17 76.36
N SER A 7 -41.02 94.84 75.89
CA SER A 7 -41.97 94.31 74.88
C SER A 7 -41.35 94.24 73.48
N GLN A 8 -40.60 95.28 73.06
CA GLN A 8 -39.88 95.30 71.78
C GLN A 8 -38.72 94.28 71.74
N ASN A 9 -38.00 94.12 72.85
CA ASN A 9 -36.96 93.08 72.96
C ASN A 9 -37.54 91.66 72.88
N MET A 10 -38.72 91.42 73.45
CA MET A 10 -39.37 90.10 73.39
C MET A 10 -39.89 89.74 71.99
N THR A 11 -40.37 90.73 71.23
CA THR A 11 -40.81 90.52 69.84
C THR A 11 -39.63 90.29 68.90
N ASN A 12 -38.55 91.04 69.05
CA ASN A 12 -37.30 90.81 68.30
C ASN A 12 -36.68 89.45 68.63
N SER A 13 -36.72 89.02 69.90
CA SER A 13 -36.23 87.71 70.32
C SER A 13 -37.03 86.56 69.69
N ARG A 14 -38.37 86.66 69.64
CA ARG A 14 -39.21 85.64 68.97
C ARG A 14 -38.98 85.59 67.46
N HIS A 15 -38.77 86.73 66.81
CA HIS A 15 -38.46 86.77 65.38
C HIS A 15 -37.14 86.09 65.06
N LEU A 16 -36.09 86.35 65.85
CA LEU A 16 -34.79 85.68 65.72
C LEU A 16 -34.91 84.16 65.93
N GLU A 17 -35.71 83.71 66.90
CA GLU A 17 -35.96 82.29 67.16
C GLU A 17 -36.64 81.60 65.96
N LEU A 18 -37.66 82.23 65.37
CA LEU A 18 -38.32 81.70 64.17
C LEU A 18 -37.39 81.64 62.95
N ASP A 19 -36.52 82.64 62.78
CA ASP A 19 -35.52 82.68 61.71
C ASP A 19 -34.47 81.57 61.88
N VAL A 20 -34.01 81.34 63.12
CA VAL A 20 -33.12 80.21 63.45
C VAL A 20 -33.78 78.89 63.08
N TRP A 21 -35.05 78.68 63.44
CA TRP A 21 -35.78 77.45 63.11
C TRP A 21 -35.99 77.27 61.60
N ALA A 22 -36.22 78.37 60.86
CA ALA A 22 -36.31 78.33 59.41
C ALA A 22 -34.97 77.92 58.79
N LYS A 23 -33.86 78.50 59.26
CA LYS A 23 -32.51 78.15 58.80
C LYS A 23 -32.10 76.73 59.18
N GLU A 24 -32.46 76.26 60.36
CA GLU A 24 -32.21 74.86 60.77
C GLU A 24 -32.96 73.87 59.88
N ARG A 25 -34.21 74.19 59.49
CA ARG A 25 -34.98 73.38 58.55
C ARG A 25 -34.37 73.38 57.15
N GLU A 26 -33.92 74.54 56.65
CA GLU A 26 -33.19 74.64 55.38
C GLU A 26 -31.91 73.80 55.42
N VAL A 27 -31.11 73.91 56.49
CA VAL A 27 -29.89 73.12 56.68
C VAL A 27 -30.19 71.62 56.74
N ALA A 28 -31.26 71.21 57.42
CA ALA A 28 -31.70 69.81 57.46
C ALA A 28 -32.11 69.31 56.06
N GLY A 29 -32.83 70.13 55.29
CA GLY A 29 -33.21 69.84 53.90
C GLY A 29 -31.99 69.68 53.00
N LEU A 30 -31.04 70.62 53.06
CA LEU A 30 -29.79 70.56 52.30
C LEU A 30 -28.94 69.33 52.68
N LYS A 31 -28.88 68.98 53.98
CA LYS A 31 -28.20 67.75 54.44
C LYS A 31 -28.85 66.49 53.88
N ALA A 32 -30.19 66.43 53.86
CA ALA A 32 -30.91 65.29 53.28
C ALA A 32 -30.61 65.16 51.78
N SER A 33 -30.68 66.27 51.02
CA SER A 33 -30.33 66.30 49.60
C SER A 33 -28.88 65.91 49.34
N LEU A 34 -27.94 66.38 50.15
CA LEU A 34 -26.52 66.00 50.06
C LEU A 34 -26.32 64.50 50.31
N ASN A 35 -27.02 63.92 51.29
CA ASN A 35 -26.96 62.49 51.56
C ASN A 35 -27.51 61.67 50.39
N THR A 36 -28.64 62.08 49.80
CA THR A 36 -29.19 61.44 48.59
C THR A 36 -28.20 61.52 47.43
N LEU A 37 -27.64 62.70 47.16
CA LEU A 37 -26.65 62.87 46.09
C LEU A 37 -25.41 62.01 46.33
N THR A 38 -24.94 61.92 47.58
CA THR A 38 -23.78 61.08 47.94
C THR A 38 -24.06 59.60 47.69
N SER A 39 -25.25 59.11 48.07
CA SER A 39 -25.65 57.73 47.81
C SER A 39 -25.76 57.42 46.32
N GLU A 40 -26.23 58.38 45.53
CA GLU A 40 -26.36 58.23 44.09
C GLU A 40 -25.00 58.24 43.39
N VAL A 41 -24.06 59.09 43.83
CA VAL A 41 -22.67 59.07 43.37
C VAL A 41 -22.02 57.71 43.66
N GLN A 42 -22.21 57.16 44.86
CA GLN A 42 -21.69 55.83 45.20
C GLN A 42 -22.30 54.72 44.33
N ARG A 43 -23.62 54.78 44.09
CA ARG A 43 -24.32 53.84 43.20
C ARG A 43 -23.79 53.90 41.77
N LEU A 44 -23.57 55.11 41.24
CA LEU A 44 -23.00 55.31 39.90
C LEU A 44 -21.55 54.80 39.81
N TYR A 45 -20.73 55.02 40.84
CA TYR A 45 -19.38 54.45 40.90
C TYR A 45 -19.41 52.91 40.85
N LYS A 46 -20.32 52.29 41.59
CA LYS A 46 -20.49 50.83 41.57
C LYS A 46 -20.89 50.34 40.17
N LEU A 47 -21.87 50.99 39.55
CA LEU A 47 -22.27 50.67 38.18
C LEU A 47 -21.11 50.82 37.20
N CYS A 48 -20.32 51.89 37.27
CA CYS A 48 -19.17 52.06 36.39
C CYS A 48 -18.15 50.92 36.52
N ALA A 49 -17.95 50.39 37.74
CA ALA A 49 -17.09 49.23 37.95
C ALA A 49 -17.68 47.95 37.33
N GLU A 50 -18.97 47.69 37.53
CA GLU A 50 -19.68 46.54 36.95
C GLU A 50 -19.65 46.59 35.41
N TRP A 51 -19.87 47.78 34.82
CA TRP A 51 -19.79 48.00 33.37
C TRP A 51 -18.39 47.70 32.82
N LYS A 52 -17.34 48.12 33.54
CA LYS A 52 -15.96 47.85 33.15
C LYS A 52 -15.62 46.35 33.20
N GLU A 53 -16.09 45.64 34.23
CA GLU A 53 -15.91 44.20 34.33
C GLU A 53 -16.65 43.45 33.20
N ALA A 54 -17.88 43.87 32.89
CA ALA A 54 -18.66 43.33 31.78
C ALA A 54 -17.96 43.57 30.43
N GLU A 55 -17.41 44.76 30.20
CA GLU A 55 -16.63 45.10 29.01
C GLU A 55 -15.39 44.20 28.88
N ASP A 56 -14.62 44.04 29.96
CA ASP A 56 -13.43 43.18 29.98
C ASP A 56 -13.78 41.71 29.74
N SER A 57 -14.90 41.24 30.29
CA SER A 57 -15.45 39.90 30.04
C SER A 57 -15.83 39.73 28.57
N LEU A 58 -16.49 40.71 27.97
CA LEU A 58 -16.90 40.68 26.57
C LEU A 58 -15.67 40.67 25.64
N LYS A 59 -14.65 41.48 25.92
CA LYS A 59 -13.38 41.48 25.17
C LYS A 59 -12.69 40.12 25.21
N LYS A 60 -12.67 39.45 26.37
CA LYS A 60 -12.12 38.08 26.49
C LYS A 60 -12.91 37.07 25.66
N LYS A 61 -14.25 37.13 25.71
CA LYS A 61 -15.11 36.26 24.90
C LYS A 61 -14.92 36.52 23.40
N TRP A 62 -14.82 37.77 22.99
CA TRP A 62 -14.57 38.16 21.60
C TRP A 62 -13.26 37.58 21.08
N LYS A 63 -12.17 37.75 21.83
CA LYS A 63 -10.86 37.16 21.47
C LYS A 63 -10.94 35.64 21.32
N LYS A 64 -11.76 34.98 22.16
CA LYS A 64 -11.96 33.53 22.05
C LYS A 64 -12.69 33.14 20.76
N ILE A 65 -13.66 33.93 20.33
CA ILE A 65 -14.36 33.72 19.05
C ILE A 65 -13.38 33.86 17.88
N GLU A 66 -12.52 34.89 17.89
CA GLU A 66 -11.48 35.06 16.86
C GLU A 66 -10.53 33.86 16.77
N GLU A 67 -10.10 33.31 17.92
CA GLU A 67 -9.29 32.09 17.95
C GLU A 67 -10.02 30.88 17.35
N PHE A 68 -11.32 30.73 17.62
CA PHE A 68 -12.13 29.65 17.05
C PHE A 68 -12.31 29.82 15.54
N ASP A 69 -12.50 31.03 15.05
CA ASP A 69 -12.61 31.31 13.63
C ASP A 69 -11.30 31.02 12.88
N ALA A 70 -10.15 31.38 13.46
CA ALA A 70 -8.85 31.02 12.91
C ALA A 70 -8.68 29.49 12.78
N ARG A 71 -9.02 28.74 13.83
CA ARG A 71 -8.96 27.27 13.82
C ARG A 71 -9.93 26.65 12.82
N ARG A 72 -11.14 27.19 12.71
CA ARG A 72 -12.15 26.75 11.73
C ARG A 72 -11.63 26.93 10.31
N SER A 73 -11.03 28.08 10.01
CA SER A 73 -10.42 28.35 8.70
C SER A 73 -9.25 27.41 8.39
N GLU A 74 -8.41 27.11 9.37
CA GLU A 74 -7.31 26.16 9.21
C GLU A 74 -7.82 24.74 8.93
N LEU A 75 -8.84 24.30 9.67
CA LEU A 75 -9.48 23.00 9.46
C LEU A 75 -10.11 22.88 8.07
N GLU A 76 -10.79 23.93 7.61
CA GLU A 76 -11.37 23.99 6.26
C GLU A 76 -10.29 23.90 5.18
N CYS A 77 -9.14 24.54 5.38
CA CYS A 77 -7.99 24.42 4.47
C CYS A 77 -7.47 22.99 4.40
N ILE A 78 -7.29 22.32 5.54
CA ILE A 78 -6.83 20.93 5.61
C ILE A 78 -7.84 19.98 4.96
N TYR A 79 -9.14 20.15 5.24
CA TYR A 79 -10.20 19.37 4.64
C TYR A 79 -10.19 19.45 3.12
N ASN A 80 -10.10 20.67 2.57
CA ASN A 80 -10.06 20.88 1.13
C ASN A 80 -8.80 20.30 0.47
N ALA A 81 -7.64 20.36 1.14
CA ALA A 81 -6.42 19.75 0.67
C ALA A 81 -6.51 18.21 0.63
N LEU A 82 -7.05 17.60 1.69
CA LEU A 82 -7.28 16.16 1.76
C LEU A 82 -8.28 15.70 0.70
N LEU A 83 -9.38 16.42 0.52
CA LEU A 83 -10.37 16.11 -0.50
C LEU A 83 -9.74 16.11 -1.90
N ARG A 84 -8.92 17.11 -2.21
CA ARG A 84 -8.20 17.19 -3.49
C ARG A 84 -7.23 16.03 -3.67
N ALA A 85 -6.40 15.75 -2.66
CA ALA A 85 -5.45 14.63 -2.71
C ALA A 85 -6.16 13.28 -2.90
N ASN A 86 -7.34 13.10 -2.27
CA ASN A 86 -8.14 11.90 -2.43
C ASN A 86 -8.73 11.78 -3.85
N MET A 87 -9.24 12.88 -4.41
CA MET A 87 -9.71 12.89 -5.80
C MET A 87 -8.57 12.58 -6.78
N GLU A 88 -7.40 13.20 -6.60
CA GLU A 88 -6.21 12.94 -7.43
C GLU A 88 -5.79 11.46 -7.33
N ALA A 89 -5.70 10.91 -6.12
CA ALA A 89 -5.39 9.49 -5.91
C ALA A 89 -6.42 8.57 -6.57
N SER A 90 -7.72 8.87 -6.44
CA SER A 90 -8.78 8.09 -7.11
C SER A 90 -8.59 8.08 -8.62
N THR A 91 -8.38 9.26 -9.23
CA THR A 91 -8.15 9.36 -10.68
C THR A 91 -6.89 8.63 -11.13
N PHE A 92 -5.82 8.67 -10.33
CA PHE A 92 -4.61 7.92 -10.60
C PHE A 92 -4.86 6.41 -10.58
N TRP A 93 -5.52 5.89 -9.54
CA TRP A 93 -5.79 4.47 -9.40
C TRP A 93 -6.78 3.94 -10.44
N GLU A 94 -7.71 4.76 -10.94
CA GLU A 94 -8.57 4.41 -12.07
C GLU A 94 -7.78 4.28 -13.38
N GLN A 95 -6.76 5.13 -13.59
CA GLN A 95 -5.94 5.13 -14.81
C GLN A 95 -4.80 4.10 -14.78
N GLN A 96 -4.35 3.70 -13.59
CA GLN A 96 -3.19 2.82 -13.43
C GLN A 96 -3.36 1.44 -14.10
N PRO A 97 -4.51 0.74 -14.02
CA PRO A 97 -4.71 -0.53 -14.71
C PRO A 97 -4.64 -0.41 -16.24
N LEU A 98 -5.17 0.68 -16.81
CA LEU A 98 -5.12 0.94 -18.25
C LEU A 98 -3.67 1.18 -18.70
N SER A 99 -2.93 1.99 -17.94
CA SER A 99 -1.51 2.26 -18.20
C SER A 99 -0.65 1.01 -18.07
N ALA A 100 -0.87 0.20 -17.02
CA ALA A 100 -0.18 -1.06 -16.81
C ALA A 100 -0.48 -2.08 -17.91
N ARG A 101 -1.74 -2.17 -18.36
CA ARG A 101 -2.12 -3.01 -19.51
C ARG A 101 -1.43 -2.54 -20.79
N GLY A 102 -1.43 -1.23 -21.06
CA GLY A 102 -0.74 -0.65 -22.22
C GLY A 102 0.76 -0.92 -22.20
N TYR A 103 1.40 -0.83 -21.03
CA TYR A 103 2.80 -1.21 -20.84
C TYR A 103 3.01 -2.71 -21.11
N ALA A 104 2.26 -3.58 -20.44
CA ALA A 104 2.39 -5.04 -20.61
C ALA A 104 2.19 -5.49 -22.05
N SER A 105 1.22 -4.90 -22.78
CA SER A 105 1.00 -5.18 -24.20
C SER A 105 2.16 -4.74 -25.10
N ARG A 106 2.94 -3.74 -24.70
CA ARG A 106 4.08 -3.23 -25.49
C ARG A 106 5.41 -3.92 -25.18
N THR A 107 5.58 -4.44 -23.96
CA THR A 107 6.87 -5.03 -23.53
C THR A 107 6.75 -6.50 -23.17
N ILE A 108 5.92 -6.83 -22.18
CA ILE A 108 5.89 -8.18 -21.60
C ILE A 108 5.31 -9.19 -22.58
N ILE A 109 4.13 -8.90 -23.18
CA ILE A 109 3.46 -9.84 -24.10
C ILE A 109 4.36 -10.16 -25.32
N PRO A 110 4.95 -9.17 -26.02
CA PRO A 110 5.87 -9.47 -27.12
C PRO A 110 7.10 -10.28 -26.71
N ALA A 111 7.69 -10.00 -25.54
CA ALA A 111 8.82 -10.75 -25.05
C ALA A 111 8.45 -12.22 -24.74
N CYS A 112 7.29 -12.44 -24.12
CA CYS A 112 6.76 -13.79 -23.89
C CYS A 112 6.52 -14.53 -25.21
N ASN A 113 5.93 -13.87 -26.20
CA ASN A 113 5.70 -14.48 -27.52
C ASN A 113 7.02 -14.88 -28.18
N ALA A 114 8.04 -14.02 -28.16
CA ALA A 114 9.35 -14.35 -28.71
C ALA A 114 9.99 -15.57 -28.03
N VAL A 115 9.86 -15.70 -26.70
CA VAL A 115 10.36 -16.86 -25.96
C VAL A 115 9.60 -18.13 -26.34
N VAL A 116 8.27 -18.04 -26.48
CA VAL A 116 7.44 -19.17 -26.95
C VAL A 116 7.88 -19.61 -28.33
N ASP A 117 8.05 -18.67 -29.27
CA ASP A 117 8.50 -18.95 -30.65
C ASP A 117 9.88 -19.61 -30.66
N MET A 118 10.82 -19.13 -29.84
CA MET A 118 12.15 -19.75 -29.69
C MET A 118 12.08 -21.17 -29.12
N SER A 119 11.20 -21.39 -28.13
CA SER A 119 10.99 -22.70 -27.53
C SER A 119 10.39 -23.69 -28.52
N THR A 120 9.37 -23.28 -29.29
CA THR A 120 8.76 -24.12 -30.32
C THR A 120 9.76 -24.47 -31.41
N ASN A 121 10.54 -23.50 -31.89
CA ASN A 121 11.58 -23.73 -32.90
C ASN A 121 12.66 -24.71 -32.40
N SER A 122 13.06 -24.60 -31.13
CA SER A 122 14.04 -25.51 -30.52
C SER A 122 13.50 -26.94 -30.40
N ARG A 123 12.23 -27.08 -30.00
CA ARG A 123 11.55 -28.38 -29.94
C ARG A 123 11.49 -29.03 -31.32
N ASP A 124 11.11 -28.29 -32.34
CA ASP A 124 11.01 -28.81 -33.71
C ASP A 124 12.39 -29.23 -34.25
N LEU A 125 13.46 -28.50 -33.92
CA LEU A 125 14.84 -28.90 -34.23
C LEU A 125 15.24 -30.21 -33.55
N ILE A 126 14.95 -30.37 -32.26
CA ILE A 126 15.24 -31.60 -31.52
C ILE A 126 14.48 -32.78 -32.13
N GLU A 127 13.20 -32.61 -32.43
CA GLU A 127 12.37 -33.65 -33.03
C GLU A 127 12.88 -34.08 -34.41
N ARG A 128 13.37 -33.12 -35.20
CA ARG A 128 14.01 -33.38 -36.49
C ARG A 128 15.32 -34.16 -36.36
N GLU A 129 16.20 -33.77 -35.44
CA GLU A 129 17.47 -34.47 -35.19
C GLU A 129 17.25 -35.88 -34.63
N LEU A 130 16.28 -36.06 -33.72
CA LEU A 130 15.89 -37.38 -33.21
C LEU A 130 15.36 -38.28 -34.34
N SER A 131 14.54 -37.73 -35.24
CA SER A 131 14.02 -38.46 -36.39
C SER A 131 15.14 -38.87 -37.36
N ALA A 132 16.09 -37.97 -37.63
CA ALA A 132 17.26 -38.24 -38.46
C ALA A 132 18.16 -39.32 -37.83
N PHE A 133 18.37 -39.26 -36.51
CA PHE A 133 19.15 -40.25 -35.77
C PHE A 133 18.49 -41.64 -35.80
N GLY A 134 17.18 -41.73 -35.59
CA GLY A 134 16.44 -42.99 -35.71
C GLY A 134 16.56 -43.62 -37.10
N GLN A 135 16.39 -42.80 -38.15
CA GLN A 135 16.57 -43.25 -39.54
C GLN A 135 18.01 -43.68 -39.84
N SER A 136 19.01 -43.06 -39.22
CA SER A 136 20.41 -43.47 -39.38
C SER A 136 20.68 -44.85 -38.77
N LEU A 137 20.10 -45.15 -37.60
CA LEU A 137 20.28 -46.43 -36.91
C LEU A 137 19.64 -47.60 -37.66
N ASP A 138 18.44 -47.38 -38.22
CA ASP A 138 17.73 -48.41 -38.98
C ASP A 138 18.38 -48.70 -40.34
N ASN A 139 19.07 -47.71 -40.92
CA ASN A 139 19.76 -47.86 -42.21
C ASN A 139 21.21 -48.35 -42.10
N SER A 140 21.87 -48.27 -40.93
CA SER A 140 23.30 -48.59 -40.79
C SER A 140 23.61 -49.88 -40.02
N LEU A 141 22.68 -50.42 -39.24
CA LEU A 141 22.93 -51.63 -38.45
C LEU A 141 22.53 -52.90 -39.20
N CYS A 142 23.42 -53.38 -40.08
CA CYS A 142 23.40 -54.79 -40.46
C CYS A 142 23.79 -55.62 -39.22
N ARG A 143 22.80 -56.08 -38.45
CA ARG A 143 23.00 -56.88 -37.25
C ARG A 143 23.63 -58.24 -37.62
N LEU A 144 24.91 -58.41 -37.34
CA LEU A 144 25.54 -59.74 -37.39
C LEU A 144 24.98 -60.62 -36.25
N PRO A 145 24.76 -61.93 -36.47
CA PRO A 145 24.17 -62.82 -35.48
C PRO A 145 25.04 -62.93 -34.21
N ALA A 146 24.38 -63.04 -33.05
CA ALA A 146 25.06 -63.09 -31.74
C ALA A 146 25.58 -64.49 -31.35
N THR A 147 25.32 -65.52 -32.15
CA THR A 147 25.75 -66.90 -31.88
C THR A 147 26.85 -67.34 -32.85
N PRO A 148 27.88 -68.09 -32.39
CA PRO A 148 29.00 -68.52 -33.23
C PRO A 148 28.55 -69.32 -34.46
N GLN A 149 27.51 -70.16 -34.29
CA GLN A 149 26.95 -70.97 -35.37
C GLN A 149 26.29 -70.13 -36.47
N ALA A 150 25.49 -69.12 -36.09
CA ALA A 150 24.83 -68.24 -37.04
C ALA A 150 25.81 -67.26 -37.70
N LEU A 151 26.91 -66.92 -37.02
CA LEU A 151 28.04 -66.21 -37.62
C LEU A 151 28.72 -67.06 -38.69
N LEU A 152 29.03 -68.34 -38.41
CA LEU A 152 29.62 -69.26 -39.40
C LEU A 152 28.71 -69.48 -40.62
N GLU A 153 27.40 -69.58 -40.41
CA GLU A 153 26.42 -69.68 -41.50
C GLU A 153 26.34 -68.39 -42.34
N ALA A 154 26.38 -67.21 -41.71
CA ALA A 154 26.42 -65.91 -42.39
C ALA A 154 27.77 -65.63 -43.09
N LEU A 155 28.85 -66.23 -42.60
CA LEU A 155 30.21 -66.19 -43.17
C LEU A 155 30.37 -67.17 -44.36
N GLY A 156 29.30 -67.89 -44.75
CA GLY A 156 29.28 -68.77 -45.92
C GLY A 156 30.13 -70.04 -45.78
N SER A 157 30.59 -70.37 -44.57
CA SER A 157 31.56 -71.44 -44.34
C SER A 157 30.89 -72.78 -44.01
N ASN A 158 29.88 -73.18 -44.77
CA ASN A 158 29.40 -74.56 -44.71
C ASN A 158 30.25 -75.42 -45.66
N GLY A 159 31.39 -75.89 -45.14
CA GLY A 159 32.19 -76.95 -45.77
C GLY A 159 33.46 -76.54 -46.53
N ALA A 160 33.80 -75.25 -46.61
CA ALA A 160 35.04 -74.81 -47.28
C ALA A 160 36.26 -75.03 -46.38
N THR A 161 37.19 -75.90 -46.79
CA THR A 161 38.49 -76.09 -46.12
C THR A 161 39.63 -75.66 -47.06
N GLY A 162 40.62 -74.95 -46.51
CA GLY A 162 41.80 -74.49 -47.25
C GLY A 162 41.69 -73.07 -47.83
N SER A 163 42.32 -72.83 -48.99
CA SER A 163 42.57 -71.48 -49.54
C SER A 163 41.32 -70.63 -49.82
N GLU A 164 40.16 -71.25 -50.09
CA GLU A 164 38.90 -70.54 -50.30
C GLU A 164 38.35 -69.90 -49.01
N ALA A 165 38.56 -70.54 -47.86
CA ALA A 165 38.18 -69.98 -46.56
C ALA A 165 39.02 -68.75 -46.22
N VAL A 166 40.31 -68.77 -46.60
CA VAL A 166 41.24 -67.64 -46.40
C VAL A 166 40.86 -66.47 -47.31
N ALA A 167 40.58 -66.73 -48.59
CA ALA A 167 40.16 -65.68 -49.53
C ALA A 167 38.80 -65.04 -49.14
N ALA A 168 37.85 -65.82 -48.62
CA ALA A 168 36.58 -65.32 -48.12
C ALA A 168 36.76 -64.45 -46.86
N ALA A 169 37.66 -64.85 -45.96
CA ALA A 169 38.02 -64.09 -44.76
C ALA A 169 38.74 -62.77 -45.11
N GLU A 170 39.67 -62.79 -46.06
CA GLU A 170 40.37 -61.59 -46.53
C GLU A 170 39.41 -60.58 -47.18
N LYS A 171 38.45 -61.06 -48.00
CA LYS A 171 37.43 -60.20 -48.61
C LYS A 171 36.54 -59.53 -47.55
N HIS A 172 36.21 -60.23 -46.47
CA HIS A 172 35.41 -59.67 -45.36
C HIS A 172 36.22 -58.73 -44.47
N ALA A 173 37.50 -59.02 -44.22
CA ALA A 173 38.42 -58.12 -43.54
C ALA A 173 38.59 -56.82 -44.33
N ALA A 174 38.71 -56.90 -45.65
CA ALA A 174 38.75 -55.74 -46.54
C ALA A 174 37.45 -54.91 -46.47
N LEU A 175 36.29 -55.58 -46.42
CA LEU A 175 34.98 -54.92 -46.31
C LEU A 175 34.81 -54.21 -44.95
N LEU A 176 35.20 -54.84 -43.85
CA LEU A 176 35.17 -54.23 -42.51
C LEU A 176 36.17 -53.07 -42.38
N THR A 177 37.34 -53.21 -42.99
CA THR A 177 38.36 -52.15 -43.05
C THR A 177 37.88 -50.96 -43.86
N ALA A 178 37.21 -51.20 -44.99
CA ALA A 178 36.59 -50.14 -45.80
C ALA A 178 35.46 -49.42 -45.04
N ARG A 179 34.64 -50.15 -44.28
CA ARG A 179 33.58 -49.56 -43.43
C ARG A 179 34.13 -48.77 -42.25
N ALA A 180 35.17 -49.27 -41.59
CA ALA A 180 35.88 -48.53 -40.55
C ALA A 180 36.53 -47.25 -41.11
N GLY A 181 37.10 -47.30 -42.32
CA GLY A 181 37.61 -46.14 -43.03
C GLY A 181 36.55 -45.10 -43.39
N ALA A 182 35.30 -45.53 -43.61
CA ALA A 182 34.15 -44.66 -43.84
C ALA A 182 33.52 -44.10 -42.55
N ARG A 183 34.13 -44.32 -41.37
CA ARG A 183 33.67 -43.89 -40.05
C ARG A 183 32.32 -44.49 -39.63
N ASP A 184 31.99 -45.69 -40.10
CA ASP A 184 30.78 -46.42 -39.68
C ASP A 184 30.90 -46.86 -38.20
N PRO A 185 30.01 -46.40 -37.29
CA PRO A 185 30.04 -46.76 -35.87
C PRO A 185 29.87 -48.27 -35.59
N SER A 186 29.34 -49.03 -36.54
CA SER A 186 29.07 -50.47 -36.41
C SER A 186 30.32 -51.36 -36.59
N ALA A 187 31.42 -50.80 -37.10
CA ALA A 187 32.65 -51.56 -37.36
C ALA A 187 33.35 -51.98 -36.06
N VAL A 188 33.42 -51.09 -35.06
CA VAL A 188 34.15 -51.33 -33.81
C VAL A 188 33.52 -52.46 -32.97
N PRO A 189 32.20 -52.50 -32.72
CA PRO A 189 31.58 -53.61 -32.00
C PRO A 189 31.65 -54.95 -32.75
N SER A 190 31.72 -54.92 -34.08
CA SER A 190 31.81 -56.12 -34.91
C SER A 190 33.23 -56.71 -34.91
N ILE A 191 34.26 -55.86 -34.97
CA ILE A 191 35.66 -56.25 -34.79
C ILE A 191 35.88 -56.84 -33.38
N CYS A 192 35.36 -56.18 -32.35
CA CYS A 192 35.45 -56.68 -30.97
C CYS A 192 34.76 -58.05 -30.79
N ARG A 193 33.61 -58.27 -31.42
CA ARG A 193 32.89 -59.56 -31.38
C ARG A 193 33.64 -60.68 -32.11
N ILE A 194 34.25 -60.38 -33.25
CA ILE A 194 35.10 -61.34 -33.98
C ILE A 194 36.35 -61.67 -33.16
N SER A 195 36.98 -60.67 -32.53
CA SER A 195 38.15 -60.86 -31.68
C SER A 195 37.84 -61.73 -30.46
N THR A 196 36.67 -61.59 -29.85
CA THR A 196 36.25 -62.44 -28.71
C THR A 196 35.89 -63.86 -29.16
N ALA A 197 35.27 -64.04 -30.33
CA ALA A 197 35.02 -65.37 -30.89
C ALA A 197 36.32 -66.12 -31.24
N LEU A 198 37.35 -65.41 -31.72
CA LEU A 198 38.68 -65.99 -32.01
C LEU A 198 39.45 -66.37 -30.73
N GLN A 199 39.35 -65.56 -29.68
CA GLN A 199 39.95 -65.88 -28.37
C GLN A 199 39.33 -67.13 -27.72
N TYR A 200 38.07 -67.45 -28.05
CA TYR A 200 37.43 -68.68 -27.57
C TYR A 200 37.99 -69.94 -28.25
N ASN A 201 38.49 -69.82 -29.48
CA ASN A 201 39.11 -70.93 -30.23
C ASN A 201 40.61 -71.10 -29.92
N SER A 202 41.28 -70.10 -29.33
CA SER A 202 42.69 -70.20 -28.91
C SER A 202 42.90 -70.95 -27.59
N VAL A 203 41.82 -71.33 -26.89
CA VAL A 203 41.90 -72.18 -25.68
C VAL A 203 41.56 -73.62 -26.05
N SER A 204 42.44 -74.23 -26.87
CA SER A 204 42.51 -75.68 -27.03
C SER A 204 43.97 -76.10 -26.80
N PRO A 205 44.24 -77.14 -25.99
CA PRO A 205 45.56 -77.39 -25.46
C PRO A 205 46.44 -78.08 -26.52
N GLY A 206 47.57 -77.44 -26.83
CA GLY A 206 48.67 -78.03 -27.56
C GLY A 206 48.76 -77.56 -29.00
N THR A 207 49.58 -76.54 -29.24
CA THR A 207 50.62 -76.49 -30.28
C THR A 207 51.37 -75.17 -30.07
N GLU A 208 52.65 -75.25 -29.70
CA GLU A 208 53.58 -74.12 -29.67
C GLU A 208 53.80 -73.62 -31.10
N GLY A 209 53.60 -72.32 -31.33
CA GLY A 209 53.69 -71.74 -32.66
C GLY A 209 53.70 -70.22 -32.62
N THR A 210 54.79 -69.67 -32.08
CA THR A 210 55.39 -68.34 -32.38
C THR A 210 54.49 -67.17 -32.80
N ASP A 211 54.55 -66.11 -31.99
CA ASP A 211 54.09 -64.72 -32.13
C ASP A 211 54.47 -63.96 -33.45
N SER A 212 54.60 -64.64 -34.59
CA SER A 212 54.83 -63.96 -35.88
C SER A 212 53.56 -63.32 -36.44
N GLY A 213 52.40 -63.94 -36.21
CA GLY A 213 51.10 -63.40 -36.63
C GLY A 213 50.67 -62.19 -35.81
N LEU A 214 50.87 -62.22 -34.48
CA LEU A 214 50.54 -61.10 -33.59
C LEU A 214 51.48 -59.91 -33.83
N ALA A 215 52.78 -60.13 -34.06
CA ALA A 215 53.71 -59.06 -34.42
C ALA A 215 53.40 -58.47 -35.81
N SER A 216 53.00 -59.30 -36.79
CA SER A 216 52.56 -58.83 -38.11
C SER A 216 51.24 -58.05 -38.05
N VAL A 217 50.29 -58.50 -37.22
CA VAL A 217 49.00 -57.83 -37.01
C VAL A 217 49.18 -56.55 -36.19
N LEU A 218 50.06 -56.51 -35.17
CA LEU A 218 50.39 -55.29 -34.42
C LEU A 218 51.15 -54.27 -35.28
N ASN A 219 52.05 -54.70 -36.16
CA ASN A 219 52.69 -53.83 -37.15
C ASN A 219 51.74 -53.34 -38.24
N SER A 220 50.69 -54.10 -38.58
CA SER A 220 49.62 -53.63 -39.47
C SER A 220 48.50 -52.87 -38.74
N LEU A 221 48.46 -52.95 -37.40
CA LEU A 221 47.66 -52.16 -36.47
C LEU A 221 48.50 -51.02 -35.85
N GLU A 222 49.47 -50.46 -36.58
CA GLU A 222 50.16 -49.22 -36.21
C GLU A 222 49.12 -48.09 -36.02
N PHE A 223 48.59 -48.05 -34.80
CA PHE A 223 47.57 -47.16 -34.33
C PHE A 223 47.86 -46.91 -32.86
N CYS A 224 48.85 -46.06 -32.62
CA CYS A 224 48.78 -45.14 -31.50
C CYS A 224 49.17 -43.71 -31.88
N LEU A 225 49.67 -43.43 -33.10
CA LEU A 225 49.81 -42.06 -33.61
C LEU A 225 49.68 -42.02 -35.15
N LYS A 226 48.48 -42.27 -35.69
CA LYS A 226 48.13 -41.60 -36.96
C LYS A 226 47.81 -40.14 -36.61
N PRO A 227 48.30 -39.15 -37.38
CA PRO A 227 48.06 -37.75 -37.08
C PRO A 227 46.55 -37.54 -36.96
N CYS A 228 46.11 -37.01 -35.82
CA CYS A 228 44.72 -36.63 -35.57
C CYS A 228 44.31 -35.56 -36.58
N GLY A 229 43.94 -35.96 -37.80
CA GLY A 229 43.84 -35.10 -38.96
C GLY A 229 45.11 -34.28 -39.23
N SER A 230 45.07 -33.41 -40.24
CA SER A 230 46.17 -32.48 -40.51
C SER A 230 46.52 -31.68 -39.26
N GLU A 231 47.74 -31.16 -39.15
CA GLU A 231 48.13 -30.22 -38.08
C GLU A 231 47.09 -29.10 -37.86
N ALA A 232 46.38 -28.70 -38.93
CA ALA A 232 45.26 -27.78 -38.90
C ALA A 232 44.03 -28.26 -38.08
N SER A 233 43.67 -29.55 -38.06
CA SER A 233 42.52 -30.03 -37.28
C SER A 233 42.82 -30.11 -35.78
N ILE A 234 44.06 -30.41 -35.40
CA ILE A 234 44.50 -30.33 -34.00
C ILE A 234 44.43 -28.88 -33.52
N LEU A 235 44.90 -27.94 -34.34
CA LEU A 235 44.82 -26.51 -34.04
C LEU A 235 43.36 -26.01 -34.00
N GLU A 236 42.49 -26.55 -34.86
CA GLU A 236 41.06 -26.22 -34.86
C GLU A 236 40.34 -26.76 -33.60
N ASP A 237 40.61 -28.00 -33.20
CA ASP A 237 40.02 -28.59 -31.99
C ASP A 237 40.56 -27.93 -30.71
N LEU A 238 41.85 -27.57 -30.69
CA LEU A 238 42.44 -26.77 -29.62
C LEU A 238 41.81 -25.37 -29.55
N SER A 239 41.58 -24.73 -30.69
CA SER A 239 40.89 -23.44 -30.77
C SER A 239 39.47 -23.52 -30.22
N LYS A 240 38.70 -24.55 -30.61
CA LYS A 240 37.35 -24.82 -30.08
C LYS A 240 37.36 -25.02 -28.57
N ALA A 241 38.32 -25.79 -28.05
CA ALA A 241 38.46 -26.02 -26.61
C ALA A 241 38.82 -24.75 -25.84
N ILE A 242 39.74 -23.93 -26.36
CA ILE A 242 40.12 -22.64 -25.76
C ILE A 242 38.93 -21.67 -25.75
N ASN A 243 38.19 -21.58 -26.85
CA ASN A 243 36.99 -20.74 -26.94
C ASN A 243 35.92 -21.20 -25.93
N LEU A 244 35.70 -22.50 -25.80
CA LEU A 244 34.76 -23.04 -24.82
C LEU A 244 35.15 -22.69 -23.37
N VAL A 245 36.45 -22.74 -23.03
CA VAL A 245 36.95 -22.33 -21.72
C VAL A 245 36.71 -20.83 -21.48
N HIS A 246 36.94 -19.97 -22.47
CA HIS A 246 36.68 -18.53 -22.35
C HIS A 246 35.18 -18.25 -22.15
N THR A 247 34.31 -18.90 -22.92
CA THR A 247 32.86 -18.75 -22.79
C THR A 247 32.39 -19.19 -21.39
N ARG A 248 32.86 -20.34 -20.90
CA ARG A 248 32.54 -20.82 -19.54
C ARG A 248 33.05 -19.88 -18.46
N ARG A 249 34.26 -19.34 -18.60
CA ARG A 249 34.84 -18.36 -17.66
C ARG A 249 34.01 -17.08 -17.59
N ASN A 250 33.63 -16.55 -18.76
CA ASN A 250 32.79 -15.35 -18.84
C ASN A 250 31.41 -15.58 -18.22
N LEU A 251 30.82 -16.77 -18.41
CA LEU A 251 29.55 -17.14 -17.80
C LEU A 251 29.64 -17.14 -16.26
N VAL A 252 30.67 -17.78 -15.71
CA VAL A 252 30.91 -17.83 -14.26
C VAL A 252 31.15 -16.42 -13.67
N GLU A 253 31.87 -15.56 -14.38
CA GLU A 253 32.12 -14.19 -13.92
C GLU A 253 30.84 -13.35 -13.95
N ASN A 254 30.03 -13.47 -15.01
CA ASN A 254 28.74 -12.78 -15.10
C ASN A 254 27.78 -13.24 -14.00
N ASP A 255 27.70 -14.54 -13.73
CA ASP A 255 26.87 -15.10 -12.66
C ASP A 255 27.30 -14.54 -11.29
N ARG A 256 28.60 -14.42 -11.02
CA ARG A 256 29.11 -13.78 -9.79
C ARG A 256 28.68 -12.32 -9.66
N VAL A 257 28.75 -11.54 -10.73
CA VAL A 257 28.29 -10.14 -10.73
C VAL A 257 26.79 -10.07 -10.44
N LEU A 258 26.00 -10.95 -11.06
CA LEU A 258 24.56 -11.05 -10.85
C LEU A 258 24.21 -11.43 -9.41
N LEU A 259 24.92 -12.42 -8.84
CA LEU A 259 24.75 -12.85 -7.45
C LEU A 259 25.10 -11.75 -6.45
N ASN A 260 26.16 -10.98 -6.71
CA ASN A 260 26.55 -9.84 -5.87
C ASN A 260 25.50 -8.71 -5.93
N ARG A 261 24.93 -8.45 -7.12
CA ARG A 261 23.83 -7.48 -7.26
C ARG A 261 22.58 -7.95 -6.55
N ALA A 262 22.24 -9.24 -6.65
CA ALA A 262 21.10 -9.84 -5.95
C ALA A 262 21.26 -9.73 -4.42
N HIS A 263 22.44 -10.06 -3.88
CA HIS A 263 22.73 -9.91 -2.45
C HIS A 263 22.61 -8.46 -1.98
N ARG A 264 23.15 -7.50 -2.75
CA ARG A 264 23.03 -6.07 -2.42
C ARG A 264 21.57 -5.63 -2.43
N ALA A 265 20.81 -6.04 -3.44
CA ALA A 265 19.38 -5.72 -3.53
C ALA A 265 18.62 -6.30 -2.34
N GLN A 266 18.90 -7.55 -1.95
CA GLN A 266 18.28 -8.17 -0.77
C GLN A 266 18.56 -7.38 0.51
N GLN A 267 19.82 -6.98 0.74
CA GLN A 267 20.19 -6.19 1.92
C GLN A 267 19.48 -4.83 1.97
N GLU A 268 19.38 -4.14 0.83
CA GLU A 268 18.63 -2.87 0.76
C GLU A 268 17.14 -3.09 1.00
N TYR A 269 16.55 -4.17 0.47
CA TYR A 269 15.17 -4.53 0.75
C TYR A 269 14.93 -4.80 2.23
N GLU A 270 15.78 -5.60 2.88
CA GLU A 270 15.68 -5.88 4.32
C GLU A 270 15.82 -4.60 5.14
N ARG A 271 16.75 -3.71 4.77
CA ARG A 271 16.94 -2.41 5.43
C ARG A 271 15.68 -1.54 5.33
N VAL A 272 15.11 -1.42 4.14
CA VAL A 272 13.89 -0.62 3.91
C VAL A 272 12.70 -1.24 4.63
N ALA A 273 12.54 -2.56 4.57
CA ALA A 273 11.45 -3.27 5.26
C ALA A 273 11.52 -3.05 6.78
N ASN A 274 12.72 -3.16 7.37
CA ASN A 274 12.93 -2.91 8.80
C ASN A 274 12.65 -1.45 9.18
N TYR A 275 13.03 -0.50 8.33
CA TYR A 275 12.71 0.91 8.55
C TYR A 275 11.19 1.17 8.52
N CYS A 276 10.49 0.64 7.53
CA CYS A 276 9.03 0.75 7.42
C CYS A 276 8.31 0.11 8.62
N LEU A 277 8.76 -1.07 9.06
CA LEU A 277 8.24 -1.74 10.26
C LEU A 277 8.40 -0.89 11.51
N LYS A 278 9.58 -0.27 11.69
CA LYS A 278 9.83 0.61 12.83
C LYS A 278 8.93 1.84 12.79
N LEU A 279 8.80 2.49 11.63
CA LEU A 279 7.95 3.66 11.45
C LEU A 279 6.47 3.32 11.70
N ALA A 280 6.01 2.15 11.24
CA ALA A 280 4.66 1.66 11.50
C ALA A 280 4.42 1.46 13.01
N GLY A 281 5.37 0.87 13.72
CA GLY A 281 5.28 0.71 15.18
C GLY A 281 5.27 2.04 15.94
N GLU A 282 6.04 3.03 15.49
CA GLU A 282 6.01 4.39 16.05
C GLU A 282 4.65 5.07 15.83
N GLN A 283 4.05 4.88 14.66
CA GLN A 283 2.70 5.37 14.37
C GLN A 283 1.63 4.69 15.23
N GLU A 284 1.65 3.36 15.33
CA GLU A 284 0.71 2.61 16.16
C GLU A 284 0.81 3.02 17.64
N LYS A 285 2.03 3.29 18.11
CA LYS A 285 2.26 3.85 19.45
C LYS A 285 1.65 5.25 19.61
N MET A 286 1.82 6.14 18.63
CA MET A 286 1.22 7.48 18.66
C MET A 286 -0.32 7.41 18.69
N VAL A 287 -0.91 6.52 17.88
CA VAL A 287 -2.35 6.32 17.82
C VAL A 287 -2.88 5.81 19.17
N SER A 288 -2.24 4.79 19.72
CA SER A 288 -2.68 4.13 20.96
C SER A 288 -2.45 4.96 22.21
N GLU A 289 -1.30 5.61 22.34
CA GLU A 289 -0.92 6.34 23.56
C GLU A 289 -1.41 7.78 23.59
N ARG A 290 -1.66 8.39 22.42
CA ARG A 290 -2.01 9.82 22.34
C ARG A 290 -3.36 10.08 21.71
N TRP A 291 -3.56 9.67 20.46
CA TRP A 291 -4.76 10.07 19.72
C TRP A 291 -6.03 9.43 20.27
N LEU A 292 -6.00 8.13 20.58
CA LEU A 292 -7.15 7.43 21.15
C LEU A 292 -7.56 8.00 22.52
N PRO A 293 -6.63 8.25 23.46
CA PRO A 293 -6.96 8.92 24.73
C PRO A 293 -7.50 10.35 24.55
N GLU A 294 -6.89 11.16 23.67
CA GLU A 294 -7.36 12.52 23.39
C GLU A 294 -8.79 12.50 22.82
N LEU A 295 -9.06 11.61 21.86
CA LEU A 295 -10.39 11.44 21.29
C LEU A 295 -11.40 10.98 22.35
N ARG A 296 -11.04 9.97 23.15
CA ARG A 296 -11.91 9.47 24.23
C ARG A 296 -12.27 10.58 25.22
N ASN A 297 -11.29 11.39 25.61
CA ASN A 297 -11.53 12.52 26.53
C ASN A 297 -12.43 13.58 25.88
N ALA A 298 -12.21 13.90 24.61
CA ALA A 298 -13.05 14.85 23.88
C ALA A 298 -14.51 14.37 23.76
N VAL A 299 -14.73 13.07 23.49
CA VAL A 299 -16.08 12.49 23.46
C VAL A 299 -16.73 12.56 24.84
N GLN A 300 -15.99 12.23 25.90
CA GLN A 300 -16.51 12.31 27.27
C GLN A 300 -16.91 13.74 27.64
N GLU A 301 -16.14 14.74 27.23
CA GLU A 301 -16.45 16.15 27.50
C GLU A 301 -17.65 16.62 26.70
N ALA A 302 -17.73 16.27 25.41
CA ALA A 302 -18.90 16.59 24.59
C ALA A 302 -20.19 15.99 25.18
N GLN A 303 -20.11 14.78 25.71
CA GLN A 303 -21.24 14.12 26.36
C GLN A 303 -21.68 14.83 27.64
N ARG A 304 -20.72 15.33 28.45
CA ARG A 304 -21.04 16.18 29.61
C ARG A 304 -21.72 17.48 29.20
N CYS A 305 -21.16 18.18 28.21
CA CYS A 305 -21.77 19.41 27.70
C CYS A 305 -23.20 19.17 27.18
N PHE A 306 -23.45 18.02 26.56
CA PHE A 306 -24.79 17.66 26.11
C PHE A 306 -25.77 17.46 27.27
N GLU A 307 -25.36 16.77 28.34
CA GLU A 307 -26.19 16.64 29.53
C GLU A 307 -26.43 18.00 30.22
N ASP A 308 -25.44 18.89 30.25
CA ASP A 308 -25.62 20.26 30.76
C ASP A 308 -26.62 21.04 29.91
N CYS A 309 -26.56 20.93 28.57
CA CYS A 309 -27.53 21.55 27.69
C CYS A 309 -28.94 21.00 27.92
N ARG A 310 -29.08 19.68 28.14
CA ARG A 310 -30.36 19.05 28.48
C ARG A 310 -30.90 19.57 29.81
N ARG A 311 -30.02 19.73 30.81
CA ARG A 311 -30.38 20.31 32.11
C ARG A 311 -30.85 21.75 31.99
N VAL A 312 -30.12 22.59 31.25
CA VAL A 312 -30.50 23.99 31.01
C VAL A 312 -31.85 24.07 30.29
N ARG A 313 -32.07 23.23 29.28
CA ARG A 313 -33.37 23.13 28.61
C ARG A 313 -34.48 22.81 29.60
N GLY A 314 -34.30 21.80 30.46
CA GLY A 314 -35.29 21.47 31.50
C GLY A 314 -35.61 22.63 32.43
N LEU A 315 -34.59 23.40 32.86
CA LEU A 315 -34.79 24.60 33.68
C LEU A 315 -35.54 25.71 32.94
N VAL A 316 -35.28 25.89 31.64
CA VAL A 316 -35.98 26.87 30.81
C VAL A 316 -37.43 26.46 30.62
N ASP A 317 -37.69 25.18 30.36
CA ASP A 317 -39.05 24.63 30.22
C ASP A 317 -39.82 24.79 31.55
N GLU A 318 -39.21 24.44 32.68
CA GLU A 318 -39.78 24.65 34.02
C GLU A 318 -40.09 26.13 34.29
N TRP A 319 -39.19 27.05 33.92
CA TRP A 319 -39.41 28.48 34.06
C TRP A 319 -40.55 28.98 33.16
N TYR A 320 -40.64 28.48 31.93
CA TYR A 320 -41.67 28.86 30.97
C TYR A 320 -43.07 28.42 31.42
N GLU A 321 -43.17 27.28 32.10
CA GLU A 321 -44.43 26.76 32.66
C GLU A 321 -44.84 27.45 33.98
N GLN A 322 -44.01 28.34 34.55
CA GLN A 322 -44.39 29.06 35.78
C GLN A 322 -45.48 30.11 35.50
N PRO A 323 -46.50 30.24 36.37
CA PRO A 323 -47.55 31.25 36.24
C PRO A 323 -47.02 32.68 36.18
N ALA A 324 -45.88 32.96 36.83
CA ALA A 324 -45.25 34.28 36.83
C ALA A 324 -44.75 34.72 35.44
N ALA A 325 -44.46 33.80 34.52
CA ALA A 325 -44.02 34.12 33.15
C ALA A 325 -45.17 34.71 32.30
N THR A 326 -46.43 34.43 32.65
CA THR A 326 -47.62 34.96 31.96
C THR A 326 -48.28 36.11 32.70
N VAL A 327 -48.01 36.26 34.01
CA VAL A 327 -48.71 37.22 34.90
C VAL A 327 -47.91 38.50 35.15
N VAL A 328 -46.59 38.52 34.95
CA VAL A 328 -45.74 39.65 35.37
C VAL A 328 -45.11 40.36 34.15
N ASP A 329 -45.11 41.70 34.16
CA ASP A 329 -44.87 42.57 33.01
C ASP A 329 -43.39 42.76 32.60
N TRP A 330 -42.48 41.97 33.17
CA TRP A 330 -41.04 42.11 32.92
C TRP A 330 -40.58 41.48 31.60
N VAL A 331 -41.42 40.63 30.99
CA VAL A 331 -41.26 40.17 29.60
C VAL A 331 -42.45 40.68 28.81
N THR A 332 -42.18 41.60 27.86
CA THR A 332 -43.21 42.16 26.98
C THR A 332 -42.97 41.71 25.54
N ILE A 333 -44.04 41.33 24.84
CA ILE A 333 -44.07 41.12 23.39
C ILE A 333 -44.89 42.26 22.82
N ASP A 334 -44.29 43.08 21.96
CA ASP A 334 -44.91 44.29 21.38
C ASP A 334 -45.50 45.25 22.43
N GLY A 335 -44.82 45.38 23.58
CA GLY A 335 -45.25 46.26 24.69
C GLY A 335 -46.44 45.74 25.50
N GLN A 336 -46.91 44.50 25.25
CA GLN A 336 -47.95 43.83 26.05
C GLN A 336 -47.34 42.68 26.85
N SER A 337 -47.91 42.37 28.02
CA SER A 337 -47.50 41.19 28.78
C SER A 337 -47.80 39.91 27.99
N VAL A 338 -46.98 38.86 28.20
CA VAL A 338 -47.14 37.58 27.49
C VAL A 338 -48.55 37.00 27.67
N GLY A 339 -49.16 37.15 28.84
CA GLY A 339 -50.55 36.74 29.08
C GLY A 339 -51.57 37.53 28.27
N ALA A 340 -51.40 38.85 28.13
CA ALA A 340 -52.26 39.69 27.30
C ALA A 340 -52.14 39.33 25.81
N TRP A 341 -50.92 39.09 25.34
CA TRP A 341 -50.65 38.64 23.97
C TRP A 341 -51.27 37.27 23.66
N ILE A 342 -51.13 36.28 24.56
CA ILE A 342 -51.75 34.96 24.39
C ILE A 342 -53.28 35.06 24.29
N ASN A 343 -53.90 35.92 25.10
CA ASN A 343 -55.35 36.13 25.06
C ASN A 343 -55.80 36.81 23.75
N LEU A 344 -55.02 37.77 23.25
CA LEU A 344 -55.27 38.40 21.95
C LEU A 344 -55.18 37.38 20.80
N VAL A 345 -54.15 36.54 20.80
CA VAL A 345 -53.98 35.47 19.79
C VAL A 345 -55.15 34.49 19.85
N LYS A 346 -55.60 34.08 21.05
CA LYS A 346 -56.78 33.21 21.21
C LYS A 346 -58.06 33.87 20.68
N GLN A 347 -58.28 35.15 20.96
CA GLN A 347 -59.43 35.89 20.42
C GLN A 347 -59.39 35.97 18.90
N LEU A 348 -58.24 36.29 18.31
CA LEU A 348 -58.07 36.34 16.86
C LEU A 348 -58.31 34.97 16.23
N HIS A 349 -57.81 33.90 16.84
CA HIS A 349 -58.01 32.54 16.35
C HIS A 349 -59.49 32.13 16.40
N MET A 350 -60.21 32.47 17.49
CA MET A 350 -61.65 32.22 17.57
C MET A 350 -62.44 33.02 16.52
N GLU A 351 -62.06 34.27 16.28
CA GLU A 351 -62.72 35.12 15.29
C GLU A 351 -62.47 34.63 13.85
N ILE A 352 -61.26 34.18 13.55
CA ILE A 352 -60.93 33.54 12.26
C ILE A 352 -61.76 32.27 12.09
N SER A 353 -61.80 31.38 13.09
CA SER A 353 -62.60 30.15 13.04
C SER A 353 -64.10 30.45 12.88
N ARG A 354 -64.62 31.48 13.55
CA ARG A 354 -66.02 31.92 13.43
C ARG A 354 -66.34 32.44 12.03
N ARG A 355 -65.43 33.22 11.42
CA ARG A 355 -65.59 33.71 10.03
C ARG A 355 -65.52 32.58 9.01
N THR A 356 -64.61 31.62 9.19
CA THR A 356 -64.53 30.43 8.32
C THR A 356 -65.81 29.60 8.38
N LEU A 357 -66.40 29.43 9.56
CA LEU A 357 -67.70 28.76 9.72
C LEU A 357 -68.85 29.55 9.07
N ALA A 358 -68.87 30.88 9.21
CA ALA A 358 -69.90 31.73 8.61
C ALA A 358 -69.85 31.74 7.06
N ILE A 359 -68.64 31.68 6.48
CA ILE A 359 -68.44 31.55 5.03
C ILE A 359 -68.89 30.17 4.53
N SER A 360 -68.68 29.11 5.31
CA SER A 360 -69.16 27.77 4.98
C SER A 360 -70.69 27.66 5.02
N THR A 361 -71.39 28.45 5.83
CA THR A 361 -72.86 28.46 5.91
C THR A 361 -73.53 29.37 4.89
N ALA A 362 -72.80 30.32 4.30
CA ALA A 362 -73.32 31.25 3.29
C ALA A 362 -73.16 30.73 1.84
N GLY A 363 -72.58 29.54 1.65
CA GLY A 363 -72.41 28.89 0.35
C GLY A 363 -73.44 27.80 0.03
N ASP A 364 -74.43 27.59 0.90
CA ASP A 364 -75.48 26.56 0.78
C ASP A 364 -76.90 27.15 0.53
N ASP A 365 -77.01 28.46 0.26
CA ASP A 365 -78.19 29.12 -0.32
C ASP A 365 -77.87 29.60 -1.74
#